data_AF-A0A2H5X3H3-F1
#
_entry.id   AF-A0A2H5X3H3-F1
#
_cell.length_a   1.000
_cell.length_b   1.000
_cell.length_c   1.000
_cell.angle_alpha   90.00
_cell.angle_beta   90.00
_cell.angle_gamma   90.00
#
_symmetry.space_group_name_H-M   'P 1'
#
loop_
_entity.id
_entity.type
_entity.pdbx_description
1 polymer ?
#
loop_
_entity_poly.entity_id
_entity_poly.type
_entity_poly.pdbx_seq_one_letter_code
_entity_poly.pdbx_strand_id
1 'polypeptide(L)'
;MLDLRVVHEAGKRIVEAGEDHYARTLAMARYATEEIRRAVREGSIVLEQREERWLGMIEDALTDLPEDADALRRRVDMNYGSLYIPAEYGLDA
;
A
#
# COMPACT_ATOMS: atom_id res chain seq x y z
N MET A 1 -14.43 14.25 3.63
CA MET A 1 -13.14 14.65 4.25
C MET A 1 -12.65 13.45 5.03
N LEU A 2 -11.35 13.12 4.96
CA LEU A 2 -10.80 11.99 5.71
C LEU A 2 -10.81 12.29 7.22
N ASP A 3 -11.00 11.27 8.05
CA ASP A 3 -10.97 11.41 9.51
C ASP A 3 -9.55 11.80 9.97
N LEU A 4 -9.44 12.90 10.71
CA LEU A 4 -8.14 13.46 11.12
C LEU A 4 -7.34 12.52 12.01
N ARG A 5 -7.99 11.69 12.84
CA ARG A 5 -7.29 10.73 13.70
C ARG A 5 -6.69 9.61 12.86
N VAL A 6 -7.45 9.12 11.89
CA VAL A 6 -6.99 8.09 10.94
C VAL A 6 -5.81 8.61 10.13
N VAL A 7 -5.90 9.84 9.61
CA VAL A 7 -4.81 10.46 8.84
C VAL A 7 -3.56 10.69 9.71
N HIS A 8 -3.73 11.15 10.95
CA HIS A 8 -2.61 11.32 11.87
C HIS A 8 -1.90 10.00 12.17
N GLU A 9 -2.65 8.95 12.46
CA GLU A 9 -2.08 7.62 12.72
C GLU A 9 -1.39 7.06 11.46
N ALA A 10 -1.97 7.23 10.27
CA ALA A 10 -1.31 6.88 9.02
C ALA A 10 0.05 7.59 8.87
N GLY A 11 0.09 8.90 9.17
CA GLY A 11 1.33 9.67 9.18
C GLY A 11 2.36 9.13 10.16
N LYS A 12 1.92 8.75 11.37
CA LYS A 12 2.78 8.12 12.37
C LYS A 12 3.37 6.80 11.87
N ARG A 13 2.55 5.91 11.30
CA ARG A 13 3.01 4.63 10.72
C ARG A 13 4.03 4.83 9.60
N ILE A 14 3.84 5.85 8.78
CA ILE A 14 4.81 6.24 7.75
C ILE A 14 6.15 6.63 8.40
N VAL A 15 6.15 7.52 9.39
CA VAL A 15 7.39 7.97 10.05
C VAL A 15 8.09 6.81 10.78
N GLU A 16 7.34 5.95 11.45
CA GLU A 16 7.87 4.80 12.20
C GLU A 16 8.47 3.71 11.30
N ALA A 17 8.09 3.64 10.02
CA ALA A 17 8.64 2.71 9.05
C ALA A 17 10.10 3.02 8.62
N GLY A 18 10.72 4.07 9.18
CA GLY A 18 12.11 4.43 8.94
C GLY A 18 12.27 5.39 7.76
N GLU A 19 13.43 5.36 7.10
CA GLU A 19 13.76 6.27 5.99
C GLU A 19 13.44 5.69 4.61
N ASP A 20 13.28 4.37 4.50
CA ASP A 20 13.02 3.69 3.25
C ASP A 20 11.64 4.04 2.68
N HIS A 21 11.60 4.59 1.47
CA HIS A 21 10.36 5.06 0.84
C HIS A 21 9.37 3.93 0.53
N TYR A 22 9.87 2.72 0.24
CA TYR A 22 9.03 1.56 -0.02
C TYR A 22 8.37 1.07 1.27
N ALA A 23 9.14 0.91 2.34
CA ALA A 23 8.65 0.54 3.67
C ALA A 23 7.61 1.53 4.18
N ARG A 24 7.84 2.84 4.00
CA ARG A 24 6.87 3.91 4.30
C ARG A 24 5.54 3.72 3.57
N THR A 25 5.61 3.47 2.27
CA THR A 25 4.42 3.26 1.42
C THR A 25 3.67 1.99 1.83
N LEU A 26 4.39 0.91 2.09
CA LEU A 26 3.82 -0.36 2.54
C LEU A 26 3.17 -0.23 3.91
N ALA A 27 3.78 0.51 4.85
CA ALA A 27 3.22 0.78 6.17
C ALA A 27 1.89 1.54 6.09
N MET A 28 1.81 2.55 5.22
CA MET A 28 0.55 3.26 4.98
C MET A 28 -0.51 2.32 4.41
N ALA A 29 -0.17 1.55 3.37
CA ALA A 29 -1.13 0.68 2.70
C ALA A 29 -1.70 -0.38 3.64
N ARG A 30 -0.83 -1.00 4.45
CA ARG A 30 -1.23 -1.95 5.50
C ARG A 30 -2.11 -1.30 6.55
N TYR A 31 -1.75 -0.12 7.04
CA TYR A 31 -2.57 0.60 8.01
C TYR A 31 -3.96 0.94 7.44
N ALA A 32 -4.02 1.38 6.19
CA ALA A 32 -5.28 1.72 5.55
C ALA A 32 -6.22 0.51 5.44
N THR A 33 -5.73 -0.64 5.00
CA THR A 33 -6.56 -1.86 4.92
C THR A 33 -6.97 -2.35 6.31
N GLU A 34 -6.06 -2.35 7.28
CA GLU A 34 -6.34 -2.69 8.68
C GLU A 34 -7.43 -1.80 9.28
N GLU A 35 -7.37 -0.49 9.04
CA GLU A 35 -8.33 0.49 9.55
C GLU A 35 -9.70 0.33 8.91
N ILE A 36 -9.78 0.09 7.60
CA ILE A 36 -11.04 -0.21 6.92
C ILE A 36 -11.65 -1.49 7.50
N ARG A 37 -10.86 -2.56 7.69
CA ARG A 37 -11.33 -3.79 8.32
C ARG A 37 -11.81 -3.59 9.74
N ARG A 38 -11.09 -2.80 10.53
CA ARG A 38 -11.50 -2.43 11.88
C ARG A 38 -12.83 -1.69 11.86
N ALA A 39 -12.98 -0.70 10.99
CA ALA A 39 -14.18 0.10 10.84
C ALA A 39 -15.40 -0.76 10.46
N VAL A 40 -15.23 -1.75 9.56
CA VAL A 40 -16.26 -2.73 9.20
C VAL A 40 -16.64 -3.61 10.40
N ARG A 41 -15.65 -4.18 11.11
CA ARG A 41 -15.89 -5.02 12.30
C ARG A 41 -16.60 -4.28 13.43
N GLU A 42 -16.29 -3.00 13.61
CA GLU A 42 -16.92 -2.11 14.59
C GLU A 42 -18.31 -1.60 14.13
N GLY A 43 -18.72 -1.87 12.88
CA GLY A 43 -19.98 -1.41 12.31
C GLY A 43 -20.03 0.09 12.01
N SER A 44 -18.89 0.78 12.03
CA SER A 44 -18.78 2.21 11.74
C SER A 44 -18.87 2.52 10.24
N ILE A 45 -18.57 1.54 9.39
CA ILE A 45 -18.86 1.55 7.95
C ILE A 45 -19.44 0.20 7.54
N VAL A 46 -20.18 0.19 6.44
CA VAL A 46 -20.70 -1.03 5.80
C VAL A 46 -20.14 -1.07 4.39
N LEU A 47 -19.50 -2.17 4.02
CA LEU A 47 -19.04 -2.42 2.67
C LEU A 47 -20.06 -3.28 1.92
N GLU A 48 -20.35 -2.90 0.68
CA GLU A 48 -21.07 -3.77 -0.23
C GLU A 48 -20.21 -4.97 -0.63
N GLN A 49 -20.83 -6.05 -1.11
CA GLN A 49 -20.12 -7.27 -1.50
C GLN A 49 -18.99 -7.02 -2.51
N ARG A 50 -19.16 -6.03 -3.40
CA ARG A 50 -18.12 -5.65 -4.37
C ARG A 50 -16.92 -5.01 -3.69
N GLU A 51 -17.15 -4.11 -2.74
CA GLU A 51 -16.09 -3.41 -2.00
C GLU A 51 -15.33 -4.38 -1.09
N GLU A 52 -16.06 -5.30 -0.43
CA GLU A 52 -15.49 -6.38 0.37
C GLU A 52 -14.54 -7.26 -0.46
N ARG A 53 -14.94 -7.61 -1.68
CA ARG A 53 -14.09 -8.37 -2.62
C ARG A 53 -12.84 -7.58 -3.02
N TRP A 54 -12.99 -6.30 -3.34
CA TRP A 54 -11.86 -5.45 -3.71
C TRP A 54 -10.87 -5.26 -2.56
N LEU A 55 -11.36 -5.06 -1.34
CA LEU A 55 -10.51 -4.95 -0.16
C LEU A 55 -9.72 -6.24 0.06
N GLY A 56 -10.35 -7.41 -0.06
CA GLY A 56 -9.66 -8.69 0.01
C GLY A 56 -8.56 -8.84 -1.05
N MET A 57 -8.85 -8.48 -2.31
CA MET A 57 -7.84 -8.52 -3.38
C MET A 57 -6.64 -7.60 -3.09
N ILE A 58 -6.86 -6.43 -2.48
CA ILE A 58 -5.79 -5.52 -2.09
C ILE A 58 -4.97 -6.10 -0.94
N GLU A 59 -5.62 -6.70 0.07
CA GLU A 59 -4.94 -7.37 1.18
C GLU A 59 -4.05 -8.53 0.72
N ASP A 60 -4.55 -9.34 -0.21
CA ASP A 60 -3.80 -10.43 -0.83
C ASP A 60 -2.58 -9.88 -1.60
N ALA A 61 -2.79 -8.82 -2.40
CA ALA A 61 -1.70 -8.16 -3.11
C ALA A 61 -0.64 -7.57 -2.17
N LEU A 62 -1.04 -6.96 -1.05
CA LEU A 62 -0.11 -6.44 -0.04
C LEU A 62 0.68 -7.54 0.68
N THR A 63 0.11 -8.74 0.78
CA THR A 63 0.77 -9.92 1.36
C THR A 63 1.78 -10.53 0.38
N ASP A 64 1.49 -10.48 -0.93
CA ASP A 64 2.35 -10.97 -2.01
C ASP A 64 3.46 -9.98 -2.42
N LEU A 65 3.46 -8.76 -1.86
CA LEU A 65 4.52 -7.79 -2.12
C LEU A 65 5.86 -8.30 -1.58
N PRO A 66 6.96 -8.10 -2.33
CA PRO A 66 8.28 -8.53 -1.90
C PRO A 66 8.81 -7.71 -0.72
N GLU A 67 9.85 -8.22 -0.06
CA GLU A 67 10.37 -7.64 1.19
C GLU A 67 11.04 -6.26 0.99
N ASP A 68 11.62 -6.01 -0.19
CA ASP A 68 12.37 -4.80 -0.48
C ASP A 68 12.02 -4.16 -1.84
N ALA A 69 12.40 -2.88 -1.96
CA ALA A 69 12.13 -2.06 -3.13
C ALA A 69 12.79 -2.61 -4.41
N ASP A 70 13.98 -3.19 -4.30
CA ASP A 70 14.74 -3.70 -5.45
C ASP A 70 14.08 -4.96 -6.02
N ALA A 71 13.55 -5.83 -5.16
CA ALA A 71 12.79 -7.00 -5.55
C ALA A 71 11.47 -6.61 -6.23
N LEU A 72 10.77 -5.59 -5.70
CA LEU A 72 9.60 -5.04 -6.38
C LEU A 72 9.98 -4.47 -7.74
N ARG A 73 11.09 -3.74 -7.81
CA ARG A 73 11.60 -3.15 -9.05
C ARG A 73 11.86 -4.21 -10.10
N ARG A 74 12.60 -5.28 -9.77
CA ARG A 74 12.83 -6.40 -10.69
C ARG A 74 11.52 -7.03 -11.19
N ARG A 75 10.53 -7.21 -10.30
CA ARG A 75 9.20 -7.72 -10.68
C ARG A 75 8.48 -6.77 -11.63
N VAL A 76 8.56 -5.45 -11.41
CA VAL A 76 7.98 -4.44 -12.29
C VAL A 76 8.67 -4.47 -13.65
N ASP A 77 9.99 -4.55 -13.70
CA ASP A 77 10.76 -4.54 -14.94
C ASP A 77 10.45 -5.77 -15.81
N MET A 78 10.35 -6.94 -15.20
CA MET A 78 9.98 -8.18 -15.89
C MET A 78 8.59 -8.13 -16.53
N ASN A 79 7.63 -7.46 -15.89
CA ASN A 79 6.22 -7.47 -16.34
C ASN A 79 5.83 -6.24 -17.16
N TYR A 80 6.48 -5.10 -16.91
CA TYR A 80 6.07 -3.78 -17.40
C TYR A 80 7.23 -2.96 -17.95
N GLY A 81 8.45 -3.49 -18.05
CA GLY A 81 9.64 -2.75 -18.51
C GLY A 81 9.51 -2.12 -19.90
N SER A 82 8.62 -2.63 -20.76
CA SER A 82 8.32 -2.05 -22.07
C SER A 82 7.31 -0.90 -22.03
N LEU A 83 6.68 -0.63 -20.88
CA LEU A 83 5.60 0.35 -20.73
C LEU A 83 6.07 1.70 -20.17
N TYR A 84 7.32 1.80 -19.72
CA TYR A 84 7.85 3.02 -19.12
C TYR A 84 9.35 3.18 -19.43
N ILE A 85 9.86 4.40 -19.30
CA ILE A 85 11.28 4.73 -19.53
C ILE A 85 11.96 4.85 -18.15
N PRO A 86 12.87 3.94 -17.75
CA PRO A 86 13.56 3.98 -16.44
C PRO A 86 14.24 5.32 -16.12
N ALA A 87 14.78 5.99 -17.13
CA ALA A 87 15.49 7.26 -17.02
C ALA A 87 14.66 8.36 -16.37
N GLU A 88 13.38 8.41 -16.69
CA GLU A 88 12.46 9.45 -16.22
C GLU A 88 12.20 9.33 -14.71
N TYR A 89 12.52 8.17 -14.12
CA TYR A 89 12.40 7.89 -12.69
C TYR A 89 13.75 7.86 -11.97
N GLY A 90 14.86 8.17 -12.68
CA GLY A 90 16.22 8.09 -12.12
C GLY A 90 16.69 6.66 -11.87
N LEU A 91 16.23 5.70 -12.67
CA LEU A 91 16.46 4.26 -12.48
C LEU A 91 17.41 3.66 -13.53
N ASP A 92 18.18 4.51 -14.20
CA ASP A 92 19.23 4.09 -15.13
C ASP A 92 20.52 3.78 -14.34
N ALA A 93 21.18 2.67 -14.67
CA ALA A 93 22.53 2.36 -14.24
C ALA A 93 23.58 3.10 -15.10
#